data_AF-A0A7Y4R4C4-F1
#
_entry.id   AF-A0A7Y4R4C4-F1
#
_cell.length_a   1.000
_cell.length_b   1.000
_cell.length_c   1.000
_cell.angle_alpha   90.00
_cell.angle_beta   90.00
_cell.angle_gamma   90.00
#
_symmetry.space_group_name_H-M   'P 1'
#
loop_
_entity.id
_entity.type
_entity.pdbx_description
1 polymer ?
#
loop_
_entity_poly.entity_id
_entity_poly.type
_entity_poly.pdbx_seq_one_letter_code
_entity_poly.pdbx_strand_id
1 'polypeptide(L)'
;MRAIFIFVFTFISFIHQSQAQNMTVATEYLGYVGEQCKLISNDMMAYTSAASHNKSARKVEKKRLELMQTIKQAVTNMRKLKPFNGDPALRDSALAYFQITSALLNEDYAKIVNMEEIAEQSYDAMEAFMLAKEKANERADKAYLIFDKEFEAFAAKNKIRLIESSSKLSKKMEEASAVYKYYNRIYLIFFKSYKDEVYWMDALKKGDVSAMEQTKNALFASSTE
;
A
#
# COMPACT_ATOMS: atom_id res chain seq x y z
N MET A 1 -5.51 14.17 -2.68
CA MET A 1 -5.77 13.29 -1.52
C MET A 1 -4.92 12.02 -1.60
N ARG A 2 -4.23 11.68 -0.50
CA ARG A 2 -3.09 10.75 -0.48
C ARG A 2 -3.57 9.29 -0.41
N ALA A 3 -3.53 8.58 -1.54
CA ALA A 3 -3.81 7.13 -1.54
C ALA A 3 -2.73 6.32 -0.80
N ILE A 4 -3.17 5.22 -0.20
CA ILE A 4 -2.52 4.51 0.89
C ILE A 4 -2.62 2.99 0.67
N PHE A 5 -1.55 2.29 1.05
CA PHE A 5 -1.20 0.91 0.71
C PHE A 5 -1.45 -0.02 1.90
N ILE A 6 -2.18 -1.15 1.77
CA ILE A 6 -2.23 -2.17 2.83
C ILE A 6 -2.46 -3.60 2.30
N PHE A 7 -1.57 -4.51 2.75
CA PHE A 7 -1.69 -5.97 2.68
C PHE A 7 -2.32 -6.56 3.93
N VAL A 8 -3.17 -7.56 3.76
CA VAL A 8 -3.65 -8.43 4.82
C VAL A 8 -2.49 -9.35 5.23
N PHE A 9 -2.19 -9.45 6.53
CA PHE A 9 -1.26 -10.46 7.06
C PHE A 9 -1.87 -11.14 8.28
N THR A 10 -1.95 -12.46 8.25
CA THR A 10 -2.36 -13.30 9.37
C THR A 10 -1.24 -13.36 10.42
N PHE A 11 -1.58 -13.07 11.68
CA PHE A 11 -0.60 -12.84 12.75
C PHE A 11 -0.41 -14.13 13.56
N ILE A 12 0.85 -14.57 13.72
CA ILE A 12 1.20 -15.74 14.54
C ILE A 12 2.30 -15.33 15.52
N SER A 13 2.04 -15.52 16.82
CA SER A 13 2.98 -15.18 17.88
C SER A 13 3.82 -16.39 18.29
N PHE A 14 5.13 -16.20 18.50
CA PHE A 14 6.03 -17.15 19.17
C PHE A 14 6.92 -16.42 20.19
N ILE A 15 7.28 -17.12 21.27
CA ILE A 15 8.27 -16.68 22.26
C ILE A 15 9.45 -17.64 22.11
N HIS A 16 10.68 -17.15 21.82
CA HIS A 16 11.95 -17.74 22.29
C HIS A 16 13.18 -16.84 22.01
N GLN A 17 14.21 -17.07 22.83
CA GLN A 17 15.44 -16.29 23.01
C GLN A 17 16.47 -16.57 21.89
N SER A 18 17.08 -15.52 21.33
CA SER A 18 17.77 -15.55 20.03
C SER A 18 19.20 -16.13 20.02
N GLN A 19 19.45 -17.04 19.09
CA GLN A 19 20.76 -17.28 18.43
C GLN A 19 20.53 -17.23 16.90
N ALA A 20 20.64 -16.05 16.30
CA ALA A 20 20.06 -15.75 14.98
C ALA A 20 20.92 -16.14 13.75
N GLN A 21 22.10 -16.73 13.92
CA GLN A 21 23.05 -16.89 12.79
C GLN A 21 23.03 -18.27 12.11
N ASN A 22 22.44 -19.28 12.74
CA ASN A 22 22.20 -20.60 12.14
C ASN A 22 20.87 -21.15 12.68
N MET A 23 19.75 -20.76 12.06
CA MET A 23 18.43 -21.25 12.44
C MET A 23 18.23 -22.62 11.78
N THR A 24 18.54 -23.69 12.51
CA THR A 24 18.34 -25.08 12.06
C THR A 24 16.94 -25.60 12.38
N VAL A 25 16.18 -24.87 13.19
CA VAL A 25 14.82 -25.22 13.58
C VAL A 25 13.83 -24.47 12.69
N ALA A 26 12.98 -25.21 11.97
CA ALA A 26 12.06 -24.66 10.99
C ALA A 26 11.06 -23.65 11.58
N THR A 27 10.56 -23.89 12.79
CA THR A 27 9.64 -22.99 13.49
C THR A 27 10.28 -21.65 13.83
N GLU A 28 11.54 -21.65 14.25
CA GLU A 28 12.27 -20.43 14.52
C GLU A 28 12.51 -19.65 13.22
N TYR A 29 12.89 -20.34 12.15
CA TYR A 29 13.09 -19.72 10.83
C TYR A 29 11.82 -19.03 10.33
N LEU A 30 10.71 -19.76 10.32
CA LEU A 30 9.40 -19.23 9.91
C LEU A 30 8.95 -18.08 10.82
N GLY A 31 9.15 -18.21 12.13
CA GLY A 31 8.85 -17.18 13.11
C GLY A 31 9.67 -15.90 12.91
N TYR A 32 10.94 -16.02 12.55
CA TYR A 32 11.79 -14.87 12.24
C TYR A 32 11.29 -14.09 11.02
N VAL A 33 10.94 -14.79 9.94
CA VAL A 33 10.34 -14.18 8.74
C VAL A 33 9.00 -13.52 9.07
N GLY A 34 8.15 -14.20 9.85
CA GLY A 34 6.87 -13.66 10.31
C GLY A 34 7.01 -12.39 11.16
N GLU A 35 8.01 -12.32 12.04
CA GLU A 35 8.25 -11.13 12.85
C GLU A 35 8.69 -9.93 11.99
N GLN A 36 9.49 -10.13 10.93
CA GLN A 36 9.79 -9.05 9.98
C GLN A 36 8.52 -8.49 9.34
N CYS A 37 7.61 -9.39 8.92
CA CYS A 37 6.34 -9.01 8.29
C CYS A 37 5.43 -8.25 9.26
N LYS A 38 5.38 -8.67 10.51
CA LYS A 38 4.63 -8.01 11.58
C LYS A 38 5.12 -6.60 11.86
N LEU A 39 6.43 -6.38 11.94
CA LEU A 39 7.01 -5.05 12.12
C LEU A 39 6.62 -4.12 10.97
N ILE A 40 6.73 -4.59 9.73
CA ILE A 40 6.31 -3.83 8.55
C ILE A 40 4.81 -3.53 8.59
N SER A 41 3.98 -4.50 8.96
CA SER A 41 2.52 -4.35 9.01
C SER A 41 2.07 -3.30 10.03
N ASN A 42 2.73 -3.26 11.19
CA ASN A 42 2.47 -2.23 12.22
C ASN A 42 2.76 -0.82 11.70
N ASP A 43 3.93 -0.61 11.10
CA ASP A 43 4.31 0.70 10.57
C ASP A 43 3.50 1.08 9.35
N MET A 44 3.12 0.12 8.51
CA MET A 44 2.21 0.31 7.39
C MET A 44 0.85 0.80 7.86
N MET A 45 0.30 0.20 8.92
CA MET A 45 -0.96 0.65 9.51
C MET A 45 -0.84 2.04 10.14
N ALA A 46 0.29 2.36 10.78
CA ALA A 46 0.54 3.68 11.35
C ALA A 46 0.66 4.77 10.27
N TYR A 47 1.35 4.48 9.17
CA TYR A 47 1.44 5.32 7.99
C TYR A 47 0.06 5.52 7.37
N THR A 48 -0.66 4.42 7.15
CA THR A 48 -2.02 4.43 6.60
C THR A 48 -2.92 5.32 7.42
N SER A 49 -3.03 5.06 8.72
CA SER A 49 -3.87 5.86 9.62
C SER A 49 -3.49 7.33 9.60
N ALA A 50 -2.19 7.67 9.54
CA ALA A 50 -1.76 9.06 9.47
C ALA A 50 -2.19 9.75 8.18
N ALA A 51 -2.13 9.05 7.06
CA ALA A 51 -2.48 9.58 5.76
C ALA A 51 -4.01 9.66 5.56
N SER A 52 -4.82 8.74 6.11
CA SER A 52 -6.30 8.80 6.02
C SER A 52 -6.90 9.90 6.87
N HIS A 53 -6.38 10.13 8.08
CA HIS A 53 -6.96 11.09 9.04
C HIS A 53 -6.49 12.53 8.79
N ASN A 54 -6.08 12.82 7.56
CA ASN A 54 -5.63 14.13 7.10
C ASN A 54 -4.63 14.81 8.06
N LYS A 55 -3.71 14.03 8.64
CA LYS A 55 -2.64 14.59 9.47
C LYS A 55 -1.75 15.46 8.58
N SER A 56 -1.09 16.46 9.19
CA SER A 56 -0.22 17.37 8.43
C SER A 56 0.78 16.62 7.55
N ALA A 57 1.11 17.20 6.39
CA ALA A 57 2.00 16.57 5.41
C ALA A 57 3.29 16.03 6.03
N ARG A 58 3.85 16.79 6.98
CA ARG A 58 5.03 16.45 7.77
C ARG A 58 4.85 15.19 8.64
N LYS A 59 3.68 15.01 9.25
CA LYS A 59 3.37 13.83 10.08
C LYS A 59 3.23 12.57 9.22
N VAL A 60 2.58 12.70 8.07
CA VAL A 60 2.47 11.61 7.09
C VAL A 60 3.85 11.20 6.59
N GLU A 61 4.68 12.18 6.24
CA GLU A 61 6.04 11.91 5.75
C GLU A 61 6.92 11.26 6.82
N LYS A 62 6.83 11.72 8.07
CA LYS A 62 7.51 11.07 9.18
C LYS A 62 7.15 9.58 9.28
N LYS A 63 5.86 9.23 9.18
CA LYS A 63 5.43 7.83 9.22
C LYS A 63 5.89 7.02 8.01
N ARG A 64 5.95 7.63 6.82
CA ARG A 64 6.52 6.99 5.63
C ARG A 64 7.98 6.64 5.82
N LEU A 65 8.78 7.57 6.34
CA LEU A 65 10.22 7.36 6.61
C LEU A 65 10.45 6.29 7.69
N GLU A 66 9.62 6.27 8.74
CA GLU A 66 9.65 5.20 9.76
C GLU A 66 9.40 3.82 9.12
N LEU A 67 8.33 3.69 8.32
CA LEU A 67 8.02 2.47 7.58
C LEU A 67 9.16 2.04 6.64
N MET A 68 9.71 2.98 5.87
CA MET A 68 10.85 2.71 4.99
C MET A 68 12.07 2.18 5.74
N GLN A 69 12.36 2.76 6.91
CA GLN A 69 13.47 2.30 7.74
C GLN A 69 13.25 0.88 8.23
N THR A 70 12.02 0.55 8.64
CA THR A 70 11.62 -0.81 9.03
C THR A 70 11.77 -1.80 7.88
N ILE A 71 11.31 -1.46 6.67
CA ILE A 71 11.48 -2.31 5.48
C ILE A 71 12.96 -2.48 5.13
N LYS A 72 13.77 -1.41 5.19
CA LYS A 72 15.22 -1.48 4.96
C LYS A 72 15.92 -2.42 5.94
N GLN A 73 15.52 -2.37 7.21
CA GLN A 73 16.03 -3.28 8.23
C GLN A 73 15.61 -4.72 7.93
N ALA A 74 14.35 -4.96 7.57
CA ALA A 74 13.85 -6.28 7.19
C ALA A 74 14.59 -6.84 5.97
N VAL A 75 14.81 -6.05 4.92
CA VAL A 75 15.64 -6.42 3.75
C VAL A 75 17.06 -6.81 4.18
N THR A 76 17.67 -6.03 5.06
CA THR A 76 19.02 -6.32 5.58
C THR A 76 19.06 -7.63 6.35
N ASN A 77 18.05 -7.86 7.19
CA ASN A 77 17.87 -9.07 7.98
C ASN A 77 17.68 -10.30 7.08
N MET A 78 16.80 -10.21 6.07
CA MET A 78 16.55 -11.28 5.10
C MET A 78 17.77 -11.60 4.25
N ARG A 79 18.57 -10.61 3.85
CA ARG A 79 19.82 -10.84 3.10
C ARG A 79 20.88 -11.58 3.91
N LYS A 80 20.91 -11.36 5.23
CA LYS A 80 21.82 -12.07 6.14
C LYS A 80 21.34 -13.47 6.49
N LEU A 81 20.05 -13.75 6.31
CA LEU A 81 19.47 -15.05 6.56
C LEU A 81 19.96 -16.06 5.51
N LYS A 82 20.52 -17.18 5.97
CA LYS A 82 20.91 -18.28 5.09
C LYS A 82 19.66 -19.02 4.58
N PRO A 83 19.70 -19.62 3.37
CA PRO A 83 18.65 -20.53 2.94
C PRO A 83 18.44 -21.64 3.97
N PHE A 84 17.19 -21.98 4.29
CA PHE A 84 16.89 -23.02 5.25
C PHE A 84 17.15 -24.39 4.61
N ASN A 85 18.09 -25.17 5.15
CA ASN A 85 18.51 -26.45 4.56
C ASN A 85 18.86 -26.35 3.07
N GLY A 86 19.42 -25.21 2.64
CA GLY A 86 19.76 -24.95 1.23
C GLY A 86 18.60 -24.46 0.36
N ASP A 87 17.37 -24.43 0.88
CA ASP A 87 16.17 -23.96 0.19
C ASP A 87 15.97 -22.45 0.43
N PRO A 88 16.11 -21.60 -0.60
CA PRO A 88 16.01 -20.15 -0.45
C PRO A 88 14.58 -19.61 -0.60
N ALA A 89 13.60 -20.44 -1.00
CA ALA A 89 12.32 -19.98 -1.54
C ALA A 89 11.59 -18.99 -0.61
N LEU A 90 11.41 -19.35 0.66
CA LEU A 90 10.76 -18.49 1.65
C LEU A 90 11.52 -17.18 1.91
N ARG A 91 12.86 -17.23 1.92
CA ARG A 91 13.68 -16.03 2.14
C ARG A 91 13.58 -15.09 0.96
N ASP A 92 13.73 -15.64 -0.24
CA ASP A 92 13.82 -14.86 -1.47
C ASP A 92 12.47 -14.25 -1.83
N SER A 93 11.36 -14.96 -1.58
CA SER A 93 10.01 -14.42 -1.77
C SER A 93 9.70 -13.29 -0.78
N ALA A 94 10.05 -13.45 0.51
CA ALA A 94 9.93 -12.37 1.50
C ALA A 94 10.80 -11.16 1.14
N LEU A 95 12.06 -11.39 0.72
CA LEU A 95 12.97 -10.33 0.28
C LEU A 95 12.41 -9.58 -0.93
N ALA A 96 11.89 -10.29 -1.93
CA ALA A 96 11.27 -9.71 -3.11
C ALA A 96 10.06 -8.85 -2.74
N TYR A 97 9.17 -9.37 -1.88
CA TYR A 97 8.02 -8.63 -1.36
C TYR A 97 8.45 -7.33 -0.67
N PHE A 98 9.42 -7.39 0.25
CA PHE A 98 9.91 -6.20 0.95
C PHE A 98 10.56 -5.18 0.01
N GLN A 99 11.33 -5.63 -0.98
CA GLN A 99 11.96 -4.75 -1.95
C GLN A 99 10.93 -4.06 -2.86
N ILE A 100 9.94 -4.78 -3.34
CA ILE A 100 8.84 -4.23 -4.15
C ILE A 100 8.05 -3.20 -3.33
N THR A 101 7.73 -3.53 -2.08
CA THR A 101 7.03 -2.62 -1.17
C THR A 101 7.85 -1.36 -0.88
N SER A 102 9.16 -1.50 -0.69
CA SER A 102 10.05 -0.35 -0.51
C SER A 102 10.16 0.53 -1.76
N ALA A 103 10.20 -0.09 -2.94
CA ALA A 103 10.26 0.64 -4.21
C ALA A 103 8.95 1.42 -4.42
N LEU A 104 7.81 0.79 -4.15
CA LEU A 104 6.49 1.41 -4.21
C LEU A 104 6.41 2.66 -3.34
N LEU A 105 6.74 2.55 -2.05
CA LEU A 105 6.73 3.68 -1.11
C LEU A 105 7.68 4.83 -1.47
N ASN A 106 8.74 4.54 -2.23
CA ASN A 106 9.68 5.55 -2.73
C ASN A 106 9.18 6.22 -4.00
N GLU A 107 8.76 5.42 -4.98
CA GLU A 107 8.25 5.91 -6.26
C GLU A 107 6.97 6.69 -6.08
N ASP A 108 6.04 6.19 -5.28
CA ASP A 108 4.79 6.88 -4.98
C ASP A 108 5.07 8.19 -4.26
N TYR A 109 6.02 8.28 -3.35
CA TYR A 109 6.33 9.57 -2.73
C TYR A 109 6.90 10.59 -3.71
N ALA A 110 7.89 10.18 -4.52
CA ALA A 110 8.52 11.06 -5.50
C ALA A 110 7.54 11.51 -6.59
N LYS A 111 6.62 10.63 -6.99
CA LYS A 111 5.56 10.94 -7.96
C LYS A 111 4.41 11.71 -7.31
N ILE A 112 3.93 11.36 -6.11
CA ILE A 112 2.84 12.06 -5.40
C ILE A 112 3.20 13.52 -5.13
N VAL A 113 4.41 13.82 -4.65
CA VAL A 113 4.79 15.20 -4.31
C VAL A 113 4.73 16.14 -5.53
N ASN A 114 5.03 15.64 -6.73
CA ASN A 114 5.06 16.46 -7.95
C ASN A 114 3.82 16.30 -8.83
N MET A 115 3.18 15.13 -8.82
CA MET A 115 2.05 14.80 -9.69
C MET A 115 0.71 15.02 -9.01
N GLU A 116 0.61 15.14 -7.68
CA GLU A 116 -0.68 15.44 -7.02
C GLU A 116 -1.19 16.83 -7.44
N GLU A 117 -0.31 17.84 -7.47
CA GLU A 117 -0.66 19.19 -7.95
C GLU A 117 -1.06 19.20 -9.44
N ILE A 118 -0.37 18.41 -10.27
CA ILE A 118 -0.66 18.28 -11.71
C ILE A 118 -1.95 17.50 -11.94
N ALA A 119 -2.14 16.40 -11.21
CA ALA A 119 -3.34 15.57 -11.24
C ALA A 119 -4.57 16.40 -10.85
N GLU A 120 -4.43 17.33 -9.90
CA GLU A 120 -5.49 18.24 -9.52
C GLU A 120 -5.86 19.25 -10.62
N GLN A 121 -5.14 19.34 -11.74
CA GLN A 121 -5.47 20.29 -12.81
C GLN A 121 -6.67 19.84 -13.66
N SER A 122 -6.82 18.55 -13.93
CA SER A 122 -7.89 18.00 -14.77
C SER A 122 -8.39 16.64 -14.30
N TYR A 123 -9.62 16.28 -14.66
CA TYR A 123 -10.19 14.96 -14.36
C TYR A 123 -9.32 13.82 -14.88
N ASP A 124 -8.94 13.87 -16.16
CA ASP A 124 -8.12 12.83 -16.82
C ASP A 124 -6.76 12.64 -16.12
N ALA A 125 -6.12 13.73 -15.70
CA ALA A 125 -4.86 13.66 -14.97
C ALA A 125 -5.04 12.99 -13.60
N MET A 126 -6.14 13.28 -12.90
CA MET A 126 -6.46 12.63 -11.62
C MET A 126 -6.81 11.16 -11.79
N GLU A 127 -7.58 10.80 -12.81
CA GLU A 127 -7.92 9.41 -13.12
C GLU A 127 -6.66 8.61 -13.47
N ALA A 128 -5.83 9.12 -14.38
CA ALA A 128 -4.58 8.48 -14.76
C ALA A 128 -3.63 8.31 -13.57
N PHE A 129 -3.57 9.31 -12.69
CA PHE A 129 -2.81 9.24 -11.44
C PHE A 129 -3.34 8.15 -10.50
N MET A 130 -4.65 8.08 -10.26
CA MET A 130 -5.25 7.04 -9.42
C MET A 130 -5.03 5.65 -10.01
N LEU A 131 -5.20 5.48 -11.33
CA LEU A 131 -4.97 4.22 -12.04
C LEU A 131 -3.50 3.78 -11.96
N ALA A 132 -2.56 4.70 -12.12
CA ALA A 132 -1.13 4.38 -11.99
C ALA A 132 -0.80 3.83 -10.60
N LYS A 133 -1.43 4.40 -9.56
CA LYS A 133 -1.27 3.95 -8.17
C LYS A 133 -1.91 2.59 -7.94
N GLU A 134 -3.09 2.33 -8.49
CA GLU A 134 -3.72 1.02 -8.45
C GLU A 134 -2.85 -0.06 -9.11
N LYS A 135 -2.28 0.21 -10.29
CA LYS A 135 -1.36 -0.74 -10.94
C LYS A 135 -0.08 -0.98 -10.13
N ALA A 136 0.41 0.06 -9.44
CA ALA A 136 1.58 -0.07 -8.57
C ALA A 136 1.25 -0.92 -7.33
N ASN A 137 0.05 -0.79 -6.76
CA ASN A 137 -0.49 -1.66 -5.72
C ASN A 137 -0.55 -3.12 -6.15
N GLU A 138 -1.15 -3.39 -7.32
CA GLU A 138 -1.31 -4.75 -7.83
C GLU A 138 0.03 -5.51 -7.95
N ARG A 139 1.13 -4.79 -8.19
CA ARG A 139 2.48 -5.39 -8.20
C ARG A 139 2.93 -5.84 -6.82
N ALA A 140 2.70 -5.03 -5.80
CA ALA A 140 2.94 -5.47 -4.42
C ALA A 140 2.00 -6.61 -4.02
N ASP A 141 0.76 -6.63 -4.54
CA ASP A 141 -0.23 -7.70 -4.29
C ASP A 141 0.27 -9.04 -4.77
N LYS A 142 0.74 -9.06 -6.00
CA LYS A 142 1.32 -10.27 -6.58
C LYS A 142 2.55 -10.73 -5.80
N ALA A 143 3.40 -9.80 -5.36
CA ALA A 143 4.59 -10.14 -4.57
C ALA A 143 4.24 -10.73 -3.20
N TYR A 144 3.23 -10.15 -2.52
CA TYR A 144 2.72 -10.69 -1.27
C TYR A 144 2.14 -12.09 -1.44
N LEU A 145 1.26 -12.31 -2.44
CA LEU A 145 0.65 -13.62 -2.67
C LEU A 145 1.68 -14.73 -2.96
N ILE A 146 2.75 -14.39 -3.67
CA ILE A 146 3.88 -15.32 -3.89
C ILE A 146 4.55 -15.65 -2.54
N PHE A 147 4.85 -14.62 -1.75
CA PHE A 147 5.45 -14.82 -0.43
C PHE A 147 4.58 -15.64 0.52
N ASP A 148 3.29 -15.32 0.59
CA ASP A 148 2.30 -15.98 1.44
C ASP A 148 2.20 -17.48 1.11
N LYS A 149 2.15 -17.80 -0.20
CA LYS A 149 2.19 -19.18 -0.66
C LYS A 149 3.48 -19.91 -0.25
N GLU A 150 4.64 -19.27 -0.34
CA GLU A 150 5.90 -19.86 0.10
C GLU A 150 5.96 -20.02 1.63
N PHE A 151 5.34 -19.11 2.38
CA PHE A 151 5.21 -19.18 3.83
C PHE A 151 4.37 -20.39 4.25
N GLU A 152 3.21 -20.58 3.62
CA GLU A 152 2.35 -21.75 3.83
C GLU A 152 3.03 -23.06 3.40
N ALA A 153 3.67 -23.07 2.22
CA ALA A 153 4.37 -24.25 1.71
C ALA A 153 5.52 -24.66 2.63
N PHE A 154 6.28 -23.69 3.14
CA PHE A 154 7.34 -23.94 4.12
C PHE A 154 6.77 -24.54 5.41
N ALA A 155 5.66 -23.99 5.92
CA ALA A 155 5.02 -24.50 7.12
C ALA A 155 4.56 -25.96 6.93
N ALA A 156 3.88 -26.24 5.82
CA ALA A 156 3.41 -27.58 5.46
C ALA A 156 4.56 -28.58 5.31
N LYS A 157 5.61 -28.23 4.55
CA LYS A 157 6.81 -29.06 4.34
C LYS A 157 7.51 -29.43 5.65
N ASN A 158 7.47 -28.54 6.64
CA ASN A 158 8.10 -28.73 7.95
C ASN A 158 7.11 -29.15 9.04
N LYS A 159 5.87 -29.53 8.69
CA LYS A 159 4.81 -29.96 9.63
C LYS A 159 4.51 -28.93 10.73
N ILE A 160 4.68 -27.65 10.42
CA ILE A 160 4.35 -26.54 11.31
C ILE A 160 2.86 -26.28 11.19
N ARG A 161 2.15 -26.31 12.32
CA ARG A 161 0.75 -25.90 12.38
C ARG A 161 0.66 -24.38 12.45
N LEU A 162 0.14 -23.76 11.39
CA LEU A 162 -0.22 -22.35 11.41
C LEU A 162 -1.49 -22.19 12.26
N ILE A 163 -1.41 -21.36 13.29
CA ILE A 163 -2.58 -20.96 14.07
C ILE A 163 -3.04 -19.63 13.48
N GLU A 164 -4.07 -19.67 12.64
CA GLU A 164 -4.71 -18.45 12.17
C GLU A 164 -5.40 -17.77 13.37
N SER A 165 -4.78 -16.69 13.84
CA SER A 165 -5.44 -15.73 14.71
C SER A 165 -5.61 -14.44 13.93
N SER A 166 -6.85 -14.06 13.64
CA SER A 166 -7.12 -12.73 13.09
C SER A 166 -6.78 -11.70 14.17
N SER A 167 -5.61 -11.09 14.10
CA SER A 167 -5.24 -10.03 15.03
C SER A 167 -6.14 -8.81 14.80
N LYS A 168 -6.28 -7.96 15.81
CA LYS A 168 -6.97 -6.68 15.65
C LYS A 168 -6.33 -5.83 14.54
N LEU A 169 -5.02 -6.00 14.32
CA LEU A 169 -4.30 -5.34 13.24
C LEU A 169 -4.73 -5.88 11.88
N SER A 170 -4.74 -7.20 11.69
CA SER A 170 -5.07 -7.82 10.40
C SER A 170 -6.49 -7.47 9.95
N LYS A 171 -7.45 -7.48 10.88
CA LYS A 171 -8.84 -7.05 10.61
C LYS A 171 -8.92 -5.59 10.16
N LYS A 172 -8.23 -4.69 10.88
CA LYS A 172 -8.19 -3.27 10.52
C LYS A 172 -7.54 -3.03 9.15
N MET A 173 -6.54 -3.84 8.82
CA MET A 173 -5.85 -3.77 7.53
C MET A 173 -6.78 -4.22 6.39
N GLU A 174 -7.53 -5.30 6.58
CA GLU A 174 -8.54 -5.79 5.64
C GLU A 174 -9.66 -4.77 5.41
N GLU A 175 -10.23 -4.23 6.50
CA GLU A 175 -11.27 -3.18 6.43
C GLU A 175 -10.76 -1.93 5.70
N ALA A 176 -9.54 -1.46 6.01
CA ALA A 176 -8.94 -0.31 5.36
C ALA A 176 -8.77 -0.54 3.85
N SER A 177 -8.26 -1.72 3.45
CA SER A 177 -8.06 -2.07 2.04
C SER A 177 -9.38 -2.05 1.26
N ALA A 178 -10.43 -2.63 1.82
CA ALA A 178 -11.77 -2.61 1.22
C ALA A 178 -12.30 -1.18 1.02
N VAL A 179 -12.17 -0.32 2.04
CA VAL A 179 -12.63 1.08 1.97
C VAL A 179 -11.90 1.88 0.90
N TYR A 180 -10.58 1.73 0.74
CA TYR A 180 -9.81 2.51 -0.24
C TYR A 180 -10.25 2.27 -1.68
N LYS A 181 -10.57 1.01 -2.02
CA LYS A 181 -11.03 0.67 -3.37
C LYS A 181 -12.32 1.41 -3.74
N TYR A 182 -13.25 1.54 -2.80
CA TYR A 182 -14.48 2.32 -3.03
C TYR A 182 -14.24 3.83 -2.97
N TYR A 183 -13.34 4.27 -2.10
CA TYR A 183 -13.01 5.68 -1.92
C TYR A 183 -12.52 6.33 -3.22
N ASN A 184 -11.58 5.70 -3.94
CA ASN A 184 -11.06 6.25 -5.20
C ASN A 184 -12.19 6.50 -6.22
N ARG A 185 -13.09 5.53 -6.35
CA ARG A 185 -14.23 5.61 -7.28
C ARG A 185 -15.19 6.74 -6.91
N ILE A 186 -15.54 6.86 -5.63
CA ILE A 186 -16.40 7.95 -5.13
C ILE A 186 -15.71 9.31 -5.29
N TYR A 187 -14.42 9.39 -4.98
CA TYR A 187 -13.65 10.61 -5.11
C TYR A 187 -13.59 11.11 -6.55
N LEU A 188 -13.41 10.22 -7.54
CA LEU A 188 -13.41 10.62 -8.95
C LEU A 188 -14.76 11.19 -9.38
N ILE A 189 -15.88 10.62 -8.93
CA ILE A 189 -17.23 11.18 -9.22
C ILE A 189 -17.34 12.60 -8.66
N PHE A 190 -16.98 12.81 -7.39
CA PHE A 190 -16.98 14.15 -6.79
C PHE A 190 -16.03 15.11 -7.51
N PHE A 191 -14.83 14.65 -7.83
CA PHE A 191 -13.79 15.46 -8.46
C PHE A 191 -14.19 15.91 -9.87
N LYS A 192 -14.90 15.07 -10.63
CA LYS A 192 -15.48 15.42 -11.94
C LYS A 192 -16.42 16.61 -11.81
N SER A 193 -17.43 16.51 -10.94
CA SER A 193 -18.39 17.60 -10.72
C SER A 193 -17.73 18.89 -10.21
N TYR A 194 -16.76 18.77 -9.29
CA TYR A 194 -15.98 19.92 -8.83
C TYR A 194 -15.20 20.57 -9.97
N LYS A 195 -14.60 19.79 -10.87
CA LYS A 195 -13.84 20.32 -12.01
C LYS A 195 -14.72 21.02 -13.02
N ASP A 196 -15.88 20.43 -13.33
CA ASP A 196 -16.87 21.05 -14.21
C ASP A 196 -17.32 22.42 -13.63
N GLU A 197 -17.53 22.53 -12.31
CA GLU A 197 -17.83 23.82 -11.67
C GLU A 197 -16.67 24.84 -11.81
N VAL A 198 -15.42 24.42 -11.58
CA VAL A 198 -14.25 25.29 -11.76
C VAL A 198 -14.16 25.80 -13.20
N TYR A 199 -14.34 24.94 -14.20
CA TYR A 199 -14.32 25.33 -15.60
C TYR A 199 -15.46 26.30 -15.95
N TRP A 200 -16.65 26.11 -15.38
CA TRP A 200 -17.78 27.01 -15.56
C TRP A 200 -17.48 28.40 -14.98
N MET A 201 -16.94 28.45 -13.75
CA MET A 201 -16.58 29.72 -13.11
C MET A 201 -15.49 30.47 -13.86
N ASP A 202 -14.52 29.76 -14.46
CA ASP A 202 -13.49 30.37 -15.30
C ASP A 202 -14.05 30.88 -16.63
N ALA A 203 -14.95 30.13 -17.28
CA ALA A 203 -15.64 30.58 -18.49
C ALA A 203 -16.50 31.82 -18.22
N LEU A 204 -17.20 31.85 -17.08
CA LEU A 204 -18.01 32.98 -16.62
C LEU A 204 -17.15 34.23 -16.40
N LYS A 205 -15.99 34.10 -15.73
CA LYS A 205 -15.04 35.21 -15.55
C LYS A 205 -14.50 35.76 -16.88
N LYS A 206 -14.32 34.90 -17.88
CA LYS A 206 -13.81 35.27 -19.21
C LYS A 206 -14.91 35.76 -20.16
N GLY A 207 -16.18 35.63 -19.80
CA GLY A 207 -17.31 35.91 -20.70
C GLY A 207 -17.41 34.94 -21.88
N ASP A 208 -16.82 33.74 -21.77
CA ASP A 208 -16.80 32.75 -22.86
C ASP A 208 -18.09 31.93 -22.85
N VAL A 209 -19.07 32.39 -23.63
CA VAL A 209 -20.40 31.78 -23.73
C VAL A 209 -20.36 30.37 -24.32
N SER A 210 -19.42 30.09 -25.22
CA SER A 210 -19.25 28.74 -25.79
C SER A 210 -18.73 27.77 -24.74
N ALA A 211 -17.71 28.16 -23.97
CA ALA A 211 -17.18 27.35 -22.90
C ALA A 211 -18.20 27.14 -21.77
N MET A 212 -19.03 28.15 -21.46
CA MET A 212 -20.14 28.00 -20.52
C MET A 212 -21.10 26.89 -20.98
N GLU A 213 -21.61 26.95 -22.22
CA GLU A 213 -22.57 25.97 -22.71
C GLU A 213 -21.99 24.54 -22.76
N GLN A 214 -20.73 24.39 -23.18
CA GLN A 214 -20.02 23.09 -23.12
C GLN A 214 -19.94 22.55 -21.70
N THR A 215 -19.54 23.38 -20.75
CA THR A 215 -19.35 22.95 -19.35
C THR A 215 -20.69 22.61 -18.68
N LYS A 216 -21.77 23.35 -18.98
CA LYS A 216 -23.13 23.01 -18.52
C LYS A 216 -23.56 21.63 -19.00
N ASN A 217 -23.31 21.31 -20.28
CA ASN A 217 -23.66 20.02 -20.85
C ASN A 217 -22.82 18.88 -20.23
N ALA A 218 -21.54 19.13 -19.94
CA ALA A 218 -20.69 18.19 -19.20
C ALA A 218 -21.22 17.93 -17.78
N LEU A 219 -21.56 18.98 -17.03
CA LEU A 219 -22.18 18.89 -15.70
C LEU A 219 -23.49 18.07 -15.73
N PHE A 220 -24.33 18.30 -16.73
CA PHE A 220 -25.58 17.57 -16.89
C PHE A 220 -25.31 16.08 -17.14
N ALA A 221 -24.37 15.74 -18.03
CA ALA A 221 -23.96 14.35 -18.26
C ALA A 221 -23.39 13.69 -16.99
N SER A 222 -22.47 14.39 -16.29
CA SER A 222 -21.87 13.95 -15.02
C SER A 222 -22.91 13.69 -13.92
N SER A 223 -24.08 14.36 -13.97
CA SER A 223 -25.16 14.17 -12.97
C SER A 223 -26.03 12.94 -13.19
N THR A 224 -25.88 12.26 -14.34
CA THR A 224 -26.71 11.11 -14.75
C THR A 224 -25.95 9.78 -14.79
N GLU A 225 -24.63 9.80 -14.56
CA GLU A 225 -23.75 8.62 -14.42
C GLU A 225 -23.64 8.14 -12.96
#